data_AF-A0A0Q8QRG6-F1
#
_entry.id   AF-A0A0Q8QRG6-F1
#
_cell.length_a   1.000
_cell.length_b   1.000
_cell.length_c   1.000
_cell.angle_alpha   90.00
_cell.angle_beta   90.00
_cell.angle_gamma   90.00
#
_symmetry.space_group_name_H-M   'P 1'
#
loop_
_entity.id
_entity.type
_entity.pdbx_description
1 polymer ?
#
loop_
_entity_poly.entity_id
_entity_poly.type
_entity_poly.pdbx_seq_one_letter_code
_entity_poly.pdbx_strand_id
1 'polypeptide(L)'
;MTAFDYLVIFVLVCSIVISTLRGLVKEILSLLSWIIALVVANAYGQDLAVLLPEMIPGGTTRLIVAFIALFLGVRLLMMLLTMAMDAVIKASGLSVADRGLGGLFGLARGLVIVLAVVLVCGMTAIPQQPFWKEALFSPLAETAARTVKPFLPGDMSRHVSF
;
A
#
# COMPACT_ATOMS: atom_id res chain seq x y z
N MET A 1 -4.92 -21.52 -18.86
CA MET A 1 -4.29 -20.57 -17.93
C MET A 1 -3.47 -19.63 -18.75
N THR A 2 -3.90 -18.38 -18.84
CA THR A 2 -3.22 -17.36 -19.65
C THR A 2 -2.17 -16.62 -18.83
N ALA A 3 -1.40 -15.73 -19.46
CA ALA A 3 -0.43 -14.87 -18.78
C ALA A 3 -1.08 -14.02 -17.66
N PHE A 4 -2.35 -13.62 -17.83
CA PHE A 4 -3.09 -12.89 -16.81
C PHE A 4 -3.32 -13.75 -15.55
N ASP A 5 -3.69 -15.02 -15.70
CA ASP A 5 -3.90 -15.92 -14.57
C ASP A 5 -2.61 -16.10 -13.75
N TYR A 6 -1.48 -16.29 -14.44
CA TYR A 6 -0.18 -16.40 -13.78
C TYR A 6 0.22 -15.12 -13.04
N LEU A 7 -0.07 -13.95 -13.60
CA LEU A 7 0.19 -12.67 -12.94
C LEU A 7 -0.65 -12.54 -11.65
N VAL A 8 -1.95 -12.84 -11.72
CA VAL A 8 -2.85 -12.78 -10.55
C VAL A 8 -2.38 -13.73 -9.46
N ILE A 9 -2.10 -14.99 -9.80
CA ILE A 9 -1.60 -15.99 -8.84
C ILE A 9 -0.28 -15.54 -8.25
N PHE A 10 0.66 -15.05 -9.06
CA PHE A 10 1.95 -14.56 -8.58
C PHE A 10 1.79 -13.43 -7.56
N VAL A 11 0.98 -12.41 -7.87
CA VAL A 11 0.73 -11.28 -6.95
C VAL A 11 0.09 -11.76 -5.65
N LEU A 12 -0.92 -12.64 -5.72
CA LEU A 12 -1.61 -13.16 -4.54
C LEU A 12 -0.66 -14.00 -3.67
N VAL A 13 0.06 -14.94 -4.27
CA VAL A 13 1.02 -15.80 -3.55
C VAL A 13 2.12 -14.97 -2.92
N CYS A 14 2.74 -14.05 -3.65
CA CYS A 14 3.76 -13.16 -3.09
C CYS A 14 3.21 -12.32 -1.93
N SER A 15 2.01 -11.75 -2.08
CA SER A 15 1.40 -10.93 -1.04
C SER A 15 1.08 -11.74 0.22
N ILE A 16 0.53 -12.96 0.08
CA ILE A 16 0.26 -13.87 1.20
C ILE A 16 1.56 -14.28 1.87
N VAL A 17 2.57 -14.72 1.11
CA VAL A 17 3.84 -15.22 1.66
C VAL A 17 4.55 -14.09 2.41
N ILE A 18 4.70 -12.91 1.80
CA ILE A 18 5.38 -11.78 2.43
C ILE A 18 4.67 -11.38 3.72
N SER A 19 3.35 -11.25 3.70
CA SER A 19 2.57 -10.86 4.89
C SER A 19 2.52 -11.94 5.95
N THR A 20 2.52 -13.23 5.58
CA THR A 20 2.63 -14.35 6.53
C THR A 20 4.00 -14.35 7.21
N LEU A 21 5.07 -14.07 6.48
CA LEU A 21 6.43 -14.01 7.04
C LEU A 21 6.61 -12.80 7.97
N ARG A 22 5.99 -11.67 7.63
CA ARG A 22 6.06 -10.44 8.44
C ARG A 22 5.14 -10.46 9.65
N GLY A 23 3.93 -10.99 9.51
CA GLY A 23 2.87 -10.91 10.52
C GLY A 23 1.95 -9.71 10.34
N LEU A 24 0.72 -9.83 10.86
CA LEU A 24 -0.33 -8.81 10.76
C LEU A 24 0.10 -7.50 11.41
N VAL A 25 0.61 -7.56 12.64
CA VAL A 25 0.91 -6.34 13.42
C VAL A 25 1.96 -5.48 12.71
N LYS A 26 2.97 -6.10 12.12
CA LYS A 26 3.99 -5.36 11.36
C LYS A 26 3.41 -4.71 10.09
N GLU A 27 2.52 -5.39 9.39
CA GLU A 27 1.86 -4.82 8.21
C GLU A 27 0.98 -3.61 8.60
N ILE A 28 0.17 -3.72 9.65
CA ILE A 28 -0.67 -2.62 10.14
C ILE A 28 0.19 -1.44 10.61
N LEU A 29 1.19 -1.68 11.47
CA LEU A 29 2.09 -0.63 11.95
C LEU A 29 2.88 0.02 10.82
N SER A 30 3.28 -0.76 9.80
CA SER A 30 3.93 -0.22 8.60
C SER A 30 3.01 0.75 7.86
N LEU A 31 1.73 0.42 7.66
CA LEU A 31 0.77 1.32 7.02
C LEU A 31 0.48 2.56 7.89
N LEU A 32 0.22 2.37 9.18
CA LEU A 32 -0.01 3.46 10.12
C LEU A 32 1.19 4.41 10.20
N SER A 33 2.42 3.88 10.13
CA SER A 33 3.62 4.71 10.18
C SER A 33 3.75 5.64 8.97
N TRP A 34 3.30 5.24 7.78
CA TRP A 34 3.25 6.16 6.63
C TRP A 34 2.25 7.30 6.87
N ILE A 35 1.04 6.96 7.32
CA ILE A 35 -0.02 7.94 7.56
C ILE A 35 0.40 8.93 8.66
N ILE A 36 0.88 8.42 9.79
CA ILE A 36 1.28 9.24 10.94
C ILE A 36 2.49 10.11 10.58
N ALA A 37 3.48 9.58 9.85
CA ALA A 37 4.61 10.38 9.40
C ALA A 37 4.18 11.53 8.47
N LEU A 38 3.26 11.28 7.52
CA LEU A 38 2.73 12.32 6.64
C LEU A 38 1.93 13.37 7.41
N VAL A 39 1.04 12.95 8.32
CA VAL A 39 0.23 13.86 9.13
C VAL A 39 1.10 14.75 10.00
N VAL A 40 2.09 14.18 10.69
CA VAL A 40 3.02 14.94 11.55
C VAL A 40 3.89 15.88 10.72
N ALA A 41 4.46 15.41 9.61
CA ALA A 41 5.27 16.25 8.73
C ALA A 41 4.46 17.41 8.14
N ASN A 42 3.19 17.19 7.80
CA ASN A 42 2.31 18.23 7.28
C ASN A 42 1.89 19.23 8.37
N ALA A 43 1.54 18.74 9.55
CA ALA A 43 1.07 19.58 10.66
C ALA A 43 2.19 20.45 11.26
N TYR A 44 3.39 19.90 11.42
CA TYR A 44 4.49 20.57 12.13
C TYR A 44 5.63 21.03 11.21
N GLY A 45 5.50 20.83 9.89
CA GLY A 45 6.54 21.20 8.92
C GLY A 45 6.86 22.69 8.93
N GLN A 46 5.85 23.55 9.11
CA GLN A 46 6.05 25.00 9.20
C GLN A 46 6.77 25.41 10.47
N ASP A 47 6.37 24.84 11.62
CA ASP A 47 7.01 25.14 12.91
C ASP A 47 8.49 24.78 12.90
N LEU A 48 8.83 23.59 12.36
CA LEU A 48 10.23 23.18 12.23
C LEU A 48 10.99 24.01 11.17
N ALA A 49 10.32 24.48 10.12
CA ALA A 49 10.93 25.34 9.10
C ALA A 49 11.48 26.66 9.66
N VAL A 50 10.80 27.23 10.66
CA VAL A 50 11.23 28.48 11.31
C VAL A 50 12.46 28.27 12.21
N LEU A 51 12.60 27.07 12.78
CA LEU A 51 13.74 26.72 13.64
C LEU A 51 15.00 26.33 12.85
N LEU A 52 14.89 26.09 11.54
CA LEU A 52 16.02 25.72 10.70
C LEU A 52 16.98 26.90 10.48
N PRO A 53 18.29 26.65 10.46
CA PRO A 53 19.30 27.70 10.38
C PRO A 53 19.24 28.46 9.06
N GLU A 54 19.67 29.71 9.08
CA GLU A 54 19.57 30.61 7.93
C GLU A 54 20.38 30.16 6.72
N MET A 55 21.38 29.29 6.93
CA MET A 55 22.19 28.66 5.89
C MET A 55 21.37 27.92 4.82
N ILE A 56 20.13 27.51 5.12
CA ILE A 56 19.23 26.93 4.12
C ILE A 56 18.51 28.08 3.40
N PRO A 57 18.76 28.32 2.11
CA PRO A 57 18.21 29.46 1.40
C PRO A 57 16.75 29.24 1.02
N GLY A 58 15.92 30.25 1.27
CA GLY A 58 14.51 30.30 0.83
C GLY A 58 13.53 29.57 1.76
N GLY A 59 12.38 30.21 2.02
CA GLY A 59 11.33 29.66 2.90
C GLY A 59 10.77 28.32 2.40
N THR A 60 10.60 28.17 1.09
CA THR A 60 10.12 26.92 0.48
C THR A 60 11.10 25.77 0.68
N THR A 61 12.41 26.00 0.51
CA THR A 61 13.44 24.98 0.72
C THR A 61 13.47 24.54 2.18
N ARG A 62 13.40 25.49 3.13
CA ARG A 62 13.35 25.17 4.57
C ARG A 62 12.13 24.33 4.91
N LEU A 63 10.97 24.66 4.34
CA LEU A 63 9.74 23.89 4.54
C LEU A 63 9.88 22.45 4.02
N ILE A 64 10.47 22.27 2.82
CA ILE A 64 10.71 20.94 2.25
C ILE A 64 11.67 20.14 3.14
N VAL A 65 12.77 20.76 3.59
CA VAL A 65 13.75 20.10 4.48
C VAL A 65 13.10 19.73 5.82
N ALA A 66 12.33 20.63 6.42
CA ALA A 66 11.59 20.39 7.66
C ALA A 66 10.61 19.23 7.52
N PHE A 67 9.84 19.21 6.43
CA PHE A 67 8.89 18.14 6.15
C PHE A 67 9.60 16.79 6.04
N ILE A 68 10.68 16.72 5.25
CA ILE A 68 11.47 15.49 5.08
C ILE A 68 12.07 15.03 6.42
N ALA A 69 12.61 15.96 7.21
CA ALA A 69 13.20 15.66 8.51
C ALA A 69 12.16 15.08 9.48
N LEU A 70 10.97 15.69 9.58
CA LEU A 70 9.88 15.16 10.41
C LEU A 70 9.38 13.81 9.91
N PHE A 71 9.17 13.69 8.59
CA PHE A 71 8.69 12.45 7.99
C PHE A 71 9.64 11.29 8.30
N LEU A 72 10.95 11.49 8.10
CA LEU A 72 11.98 10.50 8.40
C LEU A 72 12.12 10.25 9.91
N GLY A 73 12.05 11.29 10.73
CA GLY A 73 12.10 11.17 12.20
C GLY A 73 10.97 10.30 12.74
N VAL A 74 9.72 10.57 12.33
CA VAL A 74 8.55 9.78 12.74
C VAL A 74 8.62 8.35 12.20
N ARG A 75 9.06 8.17 10.95
CA ARG A 75 9.35 6.85 10.36
C ARG A 75 10.30 6.02 11.22
N LEU A 76 11.39 6.63 11.69
CA LEU A 76 12.37 5.96 12.53
C LEU A 76 11.79 5.60 13.89
N LEU A 77 11.04 6.51 14.53
CA LEU A 77 10.36 6.24 15.79
C LEU A 77 9.36 5.08 15.66
N MET A 78 8.59 5.06 14.58
CA MET A 78 7.64 3.99 14.29
C MET A 78 8.32 2.66 13.99
N MET A 79 9.51 2.67 13.39
CA MET A 79 10.31 1.47 13.20
C MET A 79 10.71 0.88 14.57
N LEU A 80 11.17 1.71 15.50
CA LEU A 80 11.50 1.28 16.87
C LEU A 80 10.26 0.71 17.59
N LEU A 81 9.11 1.39 17.47
CA LEU A 81 7.84 0.89 18.03
C LEU A 81 7.47 -0.48 17.45
N THR A 82 7.62 -0.65 16.14
CA THR A 82 7.33 -1.92 15.45
C THR A 82 8.24 -3.04 15.95
N MET A 83 9.53 -2.75 16.19
CA MET A 83 10.47 -3.72 16.76
C MET A 83 10.09 -4.11 18.19
N ALA A 84 9.67 -3.16 19.01
CA ALA A 84 9.20 -3.42 20.37
C ALA A 84 7.93 -4.31 20.35
N MET A 85 6.96 -4.00 19.49
CA MET A 85 5.74 -4.80 19.34
C MET A 85 6.03 -6.21 18.85
N ASP A 86 6.97 -6.39 17.92
CA ASP A 86 7.42 -7.72 17.48
C ASP A 86 8.00 -8.55 18.63
N ALA A 87 8.78 -7.92 19.52
CA ALA A 87 9.32 -8.59 20.70
C ALA A 87 8.20 -9.04 21.65
N VAL A 88 7.17 -8.21 21.87
CA VAL A 88 6.01 -8.54 22.70
C VAL A 88 5.20 -9.71 22.12
N ILE A 89 4.97 -9.73 20.82
CA ILE A 89 4.25 -10.84 20.15
C ILE A 89 5.03 -12.15 20.26
N LYS A 90 6.35 -12.10 20.10
CA LYS A 90 7.21 -13.27 20.28
C LYS A 90 7.20 -13.77 21.71
N ALA A 91 7.27 -12.86 22.70
CA ALA A 91 7.25 -13.20 24.12
C ALA A 91 5.89 -13.79 24.57
N SER A 92 4.78 -13.35 23.98
CA SER A 92 3.44 -13.87 24.30
C SER A 92 3.10 -15.21 23.63
N GLY A 93 3.97 -15.72 22.74
CA GLY A 93 3.71 -16.96 21.99
C GLY A 93 2.66 -16.82 20.88
N LEU A 94 2.14 -15.61 20.64
CA LEU A 94 1.10 -15.35 19.63
C LEU A 94 1.64 -15.26 18.19
N SER A 95 2.93 -15.56 17.97
CA SER A 95 3.57 -15.44 16.66
C SER A 95 2.86 -16.26 15.57
N VAL A 96 2.28 -17.43 15.88
CA VAL A 96 1.57 -18.24 14.87
C VAL A 96 0.27 -17.55 14.44
N ALA A 97 -0.50 -17.03 15.41
CA ALA A 97 -1.74 -16.31 15.14
C ALA A 97 -1.46 -15.02 14.35
N ASP A 98 -0.45 -14.24 14.75
CA ASP A 98 -0.04 -13.02 14.04
C ASP A 98 0.37 -13.28 12.59
N ARG A 99 1.13 -14.36 12.33
CA ARG A 99 1.52 -14.77 10.98
C ARG A 99 0.33 -15.29 10.16
N GLY A 100 -0.56 -16.08 10.76
CA GLY A 100 -1.76 -16.59 10.09
C GLY A 100 -2.70 -15.46 9.67
N LEU A 101 -2.97 -14.52 10.57
CA LEU A 101 -3.74 -13.31 10.26
C LEU A 101 -3.00 -12.41 9.25
N GLY A 102 -1.66 -12.37 9.30
CA GLY A 102 -0.83 -11.72 8.30
C GLY A 102 -1.06 -12.30 6.91
N GLY A 103 -1.20 -13.62 6.77
CA GLY A 103 -1.55 -14.27 5.50
C GLY A 103 -2.91 -13.84 4.96
N LEU A 104 -3.94 -13.78 5.81
CA LEU A 104 -5.27 -13.30 5.43
C LEU A 104 -5.24 -11.82 4.99
N PHE A 105 -4.50 -10.99 5.74
CA PHE A 105 -4.27 -9.60 5.36
C PHE A 105 -3.53 -9.49 4.02
N GLY A 106 -2.52 -10.33 3.79
CA GLY A 106 -1.79 -10.45 2.54
C GLY A 106 -2.69 -10.84 1.38
N LEU A 107 -3.64 -11.75 1.58
CA LEU A 107 -4.64 -12.10 0.58
C LEU A 107 -5.51 -10.88 0.23
N ALA A 108 -6.07 -10.20 1.23
CA ALA A 108 -6.89 -9.01 1.02
C ALA A 108 -6.12 -7.90 0.29
N ARG A 109 -4.89 -7.62 0.71
CA ARG A 109 -3.99 -6.66 0.05
C ARG A 109 -3.68 -7.08 -1.39
N GLY A 110 -3.42 -8.36 -1.62
CA GLY A 110 -3.16 -8.91 -2.94
C GLY A 110 -4.35 -8.71 -3.88
N LEU A 111 -5.57 -8.96 -3.41
CA LEU A 111 -6.81 -8.70 -4.15
C LEU A 111 -6.97 -7.22 -4.50
N VAL A 112 -6.67 -6.32 -3.57
CA VAL A 112 -6.69 -4.86 -3.83
C VAL A 112 -5.67 -4.48 -4.91
N ILE A 113 -4.46 -5.05 -4.88
CA ILE A 113 -3.43 -4.80 -5.90
C ILE A 113 -3.89 -5.31 -7.27
N VAL A 114 -4.42 -6.53 -7.35
CA VAL A 114 -4.96 -7.10 -8.60
C VAL A 114 -6.08 -6.22 -9.14
N LEU A 115 -7.00 -5.77 -8.28
CA LEU A 115 -8.09 -4.88 -8.67
C LEU A 115 -7.57 -3.55 -9.22
N ALA A 116 -6.59 -2.94 -8.57
CA ALA A 116 -5.97 -1.71 -9.03
C ALA A 116 -5.31 -1.89 -10.41
N VAL A 117 -4.59 -3.00 -10.63
CA VAL A 117 -4.00 -3.33 -11.94
C VAL A 117 -5.10 -3.50 -13.00
N VAL A 118 -6.18 -4.20 -12.67
CA VAL A 118 -7.30 -4.42 -13.59
C VAL A 118 -7.98 -3.12 -13.97
N LEU A 119 -8.21 -2.21 -13.02
CA LEU A 119 -8.75 -0.88 -13.29
C LEU A 119 -7.86 -0.07 -14.23
N VAL A 120 -6.55 -0.07 -13.99
CA VAL A 120 -5.57 0.61 -14.86
C VAL A 120 -5.54 -0.01 -16.25
N CYS A 121 -5.51 -1.35 -16.36
CA CYS A 121 -5.56 -2.04 -17.65
C CYS A 121 -6.88 -1.79 -18.38
N GLY A 122 -8.00 -1.68 -17.67
CA GLY A 122 -9.31 -1.31 -18.20
C GLY A 122 -9.36 0.07 -18.85
N MET A 123 -8.38 0.94 -18.58
CA MET A 123 -8.22 2.23 -19.27
C MET A 123 -7.45 2.12 -20.59
N THR A 124 -7.08 0.91 -21.01
CA THR A 124 -6.25 0.64 -22.20
C THR A 124 -6.90 -0.43 -23.10
N ALA A 125 -6.27 -0.75 -24.23
CA ALA A 125 -6.71 -1.83 -25.12
C ALA A 125 -6.31 -3.25 -24.65
N ILE A 126 -5.62 -3.37 -23.51
CA ILE A 126 -5.16 -4.66 -22.96
C ILE A 126 -6.30 -5.67 -22.73
N PRO A 127 -7.49 -5.30 -22.22
CA PRO A 127 -8.58 -6.24 -22.00
C PRO A 127 -9.11 -6.90 -23.29
N GLN A 128 -8.81 -6.32 -24.46
CA GLN A 128 -9.23 -6.88 -25.75
C GLN A 128 -8.34 -8.03 -26.24
N GLN A 129 -7.19 -8.24 -25.61
CA GLN A 129 -6.21 -9.24 -26.02
C GLN A 129 -6.62 -10.67 -25.64
N PRO A 130 -6.22 -11.70 -26.42
CA PRO A 130 -6.58 -13.10 -26.15
C PRO A 130 -6.16 -13.58 -24.76
N PHE A 131 -4.97 -13.17 -24.30
CA PHE A 131 -4.47 -13.55 -22.98
C PHE A 131 -5.32 -13.00 -21.82
N TRP A 132 -6.13 -11.97 -22.06
CA TRP A 132 -7.03 -11.41 -21.06
C TRP A 132 -8.42 -12.04 -21.16
N LYS A 133 -9.00 -12.12 -22.37
CA LYS A 133 -10.34 -12.68 -22.60
C LYS A 133 -10.45 -14.17 -22.26
N GLU A 134 -9.40 -14.94 -22.52
CA GLU A 134 -9.38 -16.39 -22.28
C GLU A 134 -8.94 -16.75 -20.85
N ALA A 135 -8.62 -15.75 -20.02
CA ALA A 135 -8.19 -15.97 -18.64
C ALA A 135 -9.34 -16.46 -17.77
N LEU A 136 -9.08 -17.37 -16.81
CA LEU A 136 -10.13 -17.79 -15.89
C LEU A 136 -10.51 -16.70 -14.90
N PHE A 137 -9.55 -15.87 -14.47
CA PHE A 137 -9.81 -14.84 -13.48
C PHE A 137 -10.33 -13.53 -14.07
N SER A 138 -10.33 -13.34 -15.39
CA SER A 138 -10.76 -12.08 -16.00
C SER A 138 -12.23 -11.74 -15.74
N PRO A 139 -13.23 -12.65 -15.83
CA PRO A 139 -14.62 -12.28 -15.61
C PRO A 139 -14.89 -11.86 -14.16
N LEU A 140 -14.26 -12.54 -13.19
CA LEU A 140 -14.36 -12.21 -11.78
C LEU A 140 -13.69 -10.85 -11.49
N ALA A 141 -12.50 -10.64 -12.03
CA ALA A 141 -11.73 -9.40 -11.84
C ALA A 141 -12.44 -8.18 -12.45
N GLU A 142 -12.99 -8.32 -13.67
CA GLU A 142 -13.77 -7.27 -14.33
C GLU A 142 -15.07 -6.97 -13.58
N THR A 143 -15.75 -8.00 -13.06
CA THR A 143 -16.96 -7.80 -12.24
C THR A 143 -16.64 -7.02 -10.97
N ALA A 144 -15.56 -7.39 -10.26
CA ALA A 144 -15.10 -6.66 -9.10
C ALA A 144 -14.72 -5.20 -9.45
N ALA A 145 -14.05 -4.99 -10.58
CA ALA A 145 -13.68 -3.66 -11.07
C ALA A 145 -14.90 -2.80 -11.39
N ARG A 146 -15.94 -3.37 -12.02
CA ARG A 146 -17.21 -2.67 -12.30
C ARG A 146 -17.94 -2.26 -11.02
N THR A 147 -17.89 -3.07 -9.95
CA THR A 147 -18.48 -2.73 -8.65
C THR A 147 -17.76 -1.57 -7.96
N VAL A 148 -16.44 -1.46 -8.14
CA VAL A 148 -15.63 -0.39 -7.54
C VAL A 148 -15.60 0.88 -8.39
N LYS A 149 -15.90 0.77 -9.69
CA LYS A 149 -15.96 1.89 -10.65
C LYS A 149 -16.76 3.13 -10.18
N PRO A 150 -17.91 3.02 -9.49
CA PRO A 150 -18.67 4.17 -8.99
C PRO A 150 -17.96 4.98 -7.91
N PHE A 151 -17.00 4.37 -7.19
CA PHE A 151 -16.21 5.04 -6.16
C PHE A 151 -14.98 5.75 -6.73
N LEU A 152 -14.71 5.61 -8.03
CA LEU A 152 -13.61 6.31 -8.69
C LEU A 152 -13.99 7.78 -8.98
N PRO A 153 -13.04 8.73 -8.82
CA PRO A 153 -13.21 10.11 -9.26
C PRO A 153 -13.70 10.21 -10.71
N GLY A 154 -14.61 11.15 -10.98
CA GLY A 154 -15.42 11.22 -12.20
C GLY A 154 -14.67 11.19 -13.53
N ASP A 155 -13.39 11.58 -13.58
CA ASP A 155 -12.59 11.57 -14.81
C ASP A 155 -12.07 10.17 -15.21
N MET A 156 -11.84 9.28 -14.23
CA MET A 156 -11.36 7.92 -14.51
C MET A 156 -12.49 6.97 -14.90
N SER A 157 -13.69 7.16 -14.37
CA SER A 157 -14.85 6.28 -14.63
C SER A 157 -15.29 6.30 -16.11
N ARG A 158 -15.00 7.37 -16.86
CA ARG A 158 -15.29 7.46 -18.30
C ARG A 158 -14.35 6.63 -19.19
N HIS A 159 -13.12 6.38 -18.74
CA HIS A 159 -12.08 5.76 -19.55
C HIS A 159 -11.92 4.25 -19.30
N VAL A 160 -12.51 3.72 -18.24
CA VAL A 160 -12.48 2.29 -17.94
C VAL A 160 -13.52 1.56 -18.78
N SER A 161 -13.08 0.88 -19.84
CA SER A 161 -13.89 0.02 -20.70
C SER A 161 -13.35 -1.41 -20.68
N PHE A 162 -14.20 -2.35 -20.24
CA PHE A 162 -13.98 -3.78 -20.38
C PHE A 162 -14.97 -4.30 -21.42
#